data_AF-A0A1I7UGG0-F1
#
_entry.id   AF-A0A1I7UGG0-F1
#
_cell.length_a   1.000
_cell.length_b   1.000
_cell.length_c   1.000
_cell.angle_alpha   90.00
_cell.angle_beta   90.00
_cell.angle_gamma   90.00
#
_symmetry.space_group_name_H-M   'P 1'
#
loop_
_entity.id
_entity.type
_entity.pdbx_description
1 polymer ?
#
loop_
_entity_poly.entity_id
_entity_poly.type
_entity_poly.pdbx_seq_one_letter_code
_entity_poly.pdbx_strand_id
1 'polypeptide(L)'
;MGNGASAEEKEQMRKENEETIADNERRQNECAAQQKRDLEDQTQRELAEERERIERELREEAERNLAKVDAKIAELAKIKDEQEKELLEWRAQVHEAQNQVNAKLTAEAEAEQEKRRKVQELEVAKLEKEMKELEKARNEKLRIVEEGGERRRNIEKDYNDKTEKQTKEHNEYIVTSNKNLKAYADDKRKELKKLSEQERAHMNALKEREERFKERELNSGNEIMDALKSVGGHDEFRENCNQLRNMFRILKEAYNPIERALTAASSEMRRKKPLTRFPSISNVLNAFETLNAYVEEFHIPEKKIDALKQAIEDIKERMEDYDDAQKKKPENVYKMDKSYESIKNKTDVVKKTLSDLVKEMRKFDIPISNEVTETIVKQAKALNAPGQWKIEYGSSGTKELTD
;
A
#
# COMPACT_ATOMS: atom_id res chain seq x y z
N MET A 1 -93.70 -201.31 -139.12
CA MET A 1 -92.34 -200.91 -139.53
C MET A 1 -91.97 -199.69 -138.70
N GLY A 2 -90.68 -199.43 -138.44
CA GLY A 2 -90.27 -198.27 -137.66
C GLY A 2 -90.74 -196.93 -138.23
N ASN A 3 -90.53 -195.85 -137.48
CA ASN A 3 -90.17 -194.53 -138.00
C ASN A 3 -89.90 -193.59 -136.80
N GLY A 4 -88.84 -192.80 -136.92
CA GLY A 4 -88.22 -192.02 -135.84
C GLY A 4 -89.06 -190.85 -135.34
N ALA A 5 -88.82 -190.50 -134.08
CA ALA A 5 -89.39 -189.30 -133.46
C ALA A 5 -88.90 -188.03 -134.16
N SER A 6 -89.89 -187.20 -134.49
CA SER A 6 -89.88 -185.89 -135.13
C SER A 6 -89.15 -184.82 -134.29
N ALA A 7 -88.84 -183.68 -134.90
CA ALA A 7 -88.02 -182.59 -134.33
C ALA A 7 -88.52 -181.96 -133.01
N GLU A 8 -89.78 -182.16 -132.60
CA GLU A 8 -90.38 -181.54 -131.41
C GLU A 8 -89.85 -182.09 -130.07
N GLU A 9 -89.52 -183.39 -129.98
CA GLU A 9 -89.02 -183.98 -128.71
C GLU A 9 -87.59 -183.56 -128.35
N LYS A 10 -86.77 -183.13 -129.32
CA LYS A 10 -85.42 -182.58 -129.07
C LYS A 10 -85.42 -181.13 -128.59
N GLU A 11 -86.46 -180.37 -128.93
CA GLU A 11 -86.62 -178.97 -128.50
C GLU A 11 -86.95 -178.89 -127.00
N GLN A 12 -87.77 -179.83 -126.51
CA GLN A 12 -88.27 -179.80 -125.13
C GLN A 12 -87.18 -180.15 -124.09
N MET A 13 -86.32 -181.13 -124.38
CA MET A 13 -85.18 -181.46 -123.52
C MET A 13 -84.09 -180.38 -123.48
N ARG A 14 -83.99 -179.52 -124.51
CA ARG A 14 -83.07 -178.38 -124.48
C ARG A 14 -83.53 -177.29 -123.52
N LYS A 15 -84.84 -177.01 -123.47
CA LYS A 15 -85.40 -176.00 -122.56
C LYS A 15 -85.26 -176.38 -121.09
N GLU A 16 -85.50 -177.63 -120.72
CA GLU A 16 -85.33 -178.06 -119.31
C GLU A 16 -83.85 -177.99 -118.87
N ASN A 17 -82.91 -178.31 -119.75
CA ASN A 17 -81.48 -178.23 -119.41
C ASN A 17 -81.00 -176.78 -119.24
N GLU A 18 -81.52 -175.84 -120.03
CA GLU A 18 -81.20 -174.40 -119.89
C GLU A 18 -81.79 -173.80 -118.59
N GLU A 19 -83.00 -174.18 -118.18
CA GLU A 19 -83.57 -173.72 -116.90
C GLU A 19 -82.78 -174.24 -115.69
N THR A 20 -82.26 -175.47 -115.76
CA THR A 20 -81.50 -176.05 -114.64
C THR A 20 -80.14 -175.37 -114.45
N ILE A 21 -79.50 -174.93 -115.54
CA ILE A 21 -78.23 -174.18 -115.48
C ILE A 21 -78.45 -172.78 -114.89
N ALA A 22 -79.52 -172.10 -115.31
CA ALA A 22 -79.85 -170.76 -114.81
C ALA A 22 -80.17 -170.75 -113.31
N ASP A 23 -80.85 -171.79 -112.79
CA ASP A 23 -81.16 -171.87 -111.35
C ASP A 23 -79.90 -172.13 -110.50
N ASN A 24 -78.94 -172.91 -111.01
CA ASN A 24 -77.66 -173.15 -110.33
C ASN A 24 -76.76 -171.91 -110.28
N GLU A 25 -76.68 -171.13 -111.37
CA GLU A 25 -75.91 -169.87 -111.38
C GLU A 25 -76.50 -168.84 -110.42
N ARG A 26 -77.82 -168.79 -110.28
CA ARG A 26 -78.50 -167.88 -109.35
C ARG A 26 -78.18 -168.20 -107.89
N ARG A 27 -78.21 -169.48 -107.51
CA ARG A 27 -77.86 -169.93 -106.15
C ARG A 27 -76.40 -169.67 -105.80
N GLN A 28 -75.47 -169.87 -106.73
CA GLN A 28 -74.06 -169.54 -106.47
C GLN A 28 -73.83 -168.05 -106.25
N ASN A 29 -74.47 -167.18 -107.03
CA ASN A 29 -74.34 -165.74 -106.87
C ASN A 29 -74.96 -165.22 -105.56
N GLU A 30 -76.10 -165.78 -105.13
CA GLU A 30 -76.68 -165.43 -103.83
C GLU A 30 -75.80 -165.88 -102.66
N CYS A 31 -75.21 -167.07 -102.74
CA CYS A 31 -74.33 -167.58 -101.69
C CYS A 31 -73.02 -166.76 -101.58
N ALA A 32 -72.43 -166.33 -102.71
CA ALA A 32 -71.25 -165.48 -102.73
C ALA A 32 -71.54 -164.04 -102.23
N ALA A 33 -72.72 -163.49 -102.55
CA ALA A 33 -73.12 -162.16 -102.08
C ALA A 33 -73.38 -162.12 -100.57
N GLN A 34 -73.86 -163.22 -99.98
CA GLN A 34 -74.07 -163.33 -98.54
C GLN A 34 -72.73 -163.33 -97.78
N GLN A 35 -71.76 -164.15 -98.22
CA GLN A 35 -70.44 -164.21 -97.59
C GLN A 35 -69.70 -162.86 -97.59
N LYS A 36 -69.87 -162.06 -98.65
CA LYS A 36 -69.26 -160.74 -98.73
C LYS A 36 -69.83 -159.77 -97.68
N ARG A 37 -71.15 -159.79 -97.45
CA ARG A 37 -71.78 -158.95 -96.42
C ARG A 37 -71.35 -159.33 -95.02
N ASP A 38 -71.27 -160.63 -94.73
CA ASP A 38 -70.85 -161.09 -93.40
C ASP A 38 -69.40 -160.67 -93.07
N LEU A 39 -68.51 -160.66 -94.08
CA LEU A 39 -67.13 -160.17 -93.96
C LEU A 39 -67.04 -158.65 -93.76
N GLU A 40 -67.86 -157.88 -94.48
CA GLU A 40 -67.96 -156.43 -94.32
C GLU A 40 -68.52 -156.04 -92.93
N ASP A 41 -69.51 -156.78 -92.43
CA ASP A 41 -70.05 -156.58 -91.07
C ASP A 41 -69.04 -156.93 -89.98
N GLN A 42 -68.24 -158.00 -90.16
CA GLN A 42 -67.16 -158.34 -89.23
C GLN A 42 -66.10 -157.24 -89.14
N THR A 43 -65.61 -156.76 -90.29
CA THR A 43 -64.60 -155.71 -90.34
C THR A 43 -65.11 -154.37 -89.78
N GLN A 44 -66.39 -154.05 -89.95
CA GLN A 44 -66.98 -152.86 -89.32
C GLN A 44 -67.05 -152.97 -87.79
N ARG A 45 -67.34 -154.16 -87.24
CA ARG A 45 -67.34 -154.37 -85.79
C ARG A 45 -65.95 -154.24 -85.19
N GLU A 46 -64.94 -154.84 -85.82
CA GLU A 46 -63.55 -154.73 -85.37
C GLU A 46 -63.06 -153.28 -85.36
N LEU A 47 -63.36 -152.51 -86.42
CA LEU A 47 -63.02 -151.08 -86.48
C LEU A 47 -63.74 -150.24 -85.41
N ALA A 48 -65.00 -150.58 -85.09
CA ALA A 48 -65.75 -149.88 -84.06
C ALA A 48 -65.17 -150.16 -82.67
N GLU A 49 -64.84 -151.41 -82.36
CA GLU A 49 -64.20 -151.79 -81.10
C GLU A 49 -62.81 -151.17 -80.93
N GLU A 50 -62.01 -151.11 -82.01
CA GLU A 50 -60.68 -150.50 -81.97
C GLU A 50 -60.75 -148.98 -81.75
N ARG A 51 -61.72 -148.30 -82.39
CA ARG A 51 -61.99 -146.87 -82.15
C ARG A 51 -62.42 -146.60 -80.72
N GLU A 52 -63.33 -147.40 -80.18
CA GLU A 52 -63.82 -147.22 -78.81
C GLU A 52 -62.68 -147.42 -77.79
N ARG A 53 -61.79 -148.40 -78.06
CA ARG A 53 -60.61 -148.62 -77.24
C ARG A 53 -59.65 -147.42 -77.28
N ILE A 54 -59.32 -146.91 -78.47
CA ILE A 54 -58.43 -145.74 -78.62
C ILE A 54 -59.03 -144.50 -77.95
N GLU A 55 -60.33 -144.28 -78.10
CA GLU A 55 -61.01 -143.13 -77.48
C GLU A 55 -60.98 -143.22 -75.94
N ARG A 56 -61.10 -144.42 -75.39
CA ARG A 56 -60.97 -144.66 -73.94
C ARG A 56 -59.55 -144.41 -73.45
N GLU A 57 -58.54 -144.92 -74.15
CA GLU A 57 -57.12 -144.70 -73.84
C GLU A 57 -56.77 -143.19 -73.87
N LEU A 58 -57.25 -142.45 -74.88
CA LEU A 58 -57.05 -141.00 -74.99
C LEU A 58 -57.71 -140.21 -73.84
N ARG A 59 -58.93 -140.60 -73.44
CA ARG A 59 -59.61 -139.95 -72.30
C ARG A 59 -58.89 -140.22 -70.99
N GLU A 60 -58.48 -141.46 -70.73
CA GLU A 60 -57.72 -141.80 -69.53
C GLU A 60 -56.37 -141.07 -69.47
N GLU A 61 -55.68 -140.91 -70.61
CA GLU A 61 -54.43 -140.15 -70.68
C GLU A 61 -54.66 -138.64 -70.47
N ALA A 62 -55.73 -138.07 -71.05
CA ALA A 62 -56.10 -136.68 -70.84
C ALA A 62 -56.46 -136.39 -69.37
N GLU A 63 -57.23 -137.28 -68.71
CA GLU A 63 -57.57 -137.17 -67.29
C GLU A 63 -56.31 -137.23 -66.40
N ARG A 64 -55.38 -138.15 -66.69
CA ARG A 64 -54.10 -138.22 -65.97
C ARG A 64 -53.27 -136.95 -66.15
N ASN A 65 -53.26 -136.37 -67.34
CA ASN A 65 -52.52 -135.14 -67.61
C ASN A 65 -53.16 -133.91 -66.94
N LEU A 66 -54.50 -133.81 -66.93
CA LEU A 66 -55.21 -132.77 -66.18
C LEU A 66 -54.93 -132.87 -64.68
N ALA A 67 -55.00 -134.07 -64.11
CA ALA A 67 -54.68 -134.28 -62.70
C ALA A 67 -53.24 -133.84 -62.33
N LYS A 68 -52.27 -134.05 -63.24
CA LYS A 68 -50.89 -133.55 -63.05
C LYS A 68 -50.80 -132.02 -63.11
N VAL A 69 -51.54 -131.38 -64.02
CA VAL A 69 -51.60 -129.93 -64.14
C VAL A 69 -52.26 -129.31 -62.91
N ASP A 70 -53.37 -129.87 -62.44
CA ASP A 70 -54.05 -129.40 -61.24
C ASP A 70 -53.17 -129.54 -59.99
N ALA A 71 -52.44 -130.66 -59.87
CA ALA A 71 -51.46 -130.84 -58.80
C ALA A 71 -50.34 -129.78 -58.86
N LYS A 72 -49.83 -129.45 -60.05
CA LYS A 72 -48.83 -128.40 -60.26
C LYS A 72 -49.37 -127.00 -59.94
N ILE A 73 -50.62 -126.69 -60.29
CA ILE A 73 -51.25 -125.42 -59.96
C ILE A 73 -51.40 -125.28 -58.44
N ALA A 74 -51.84 -126.35 -57.76
CA ALA A 74 -51.94 -126.35 -56.31
C ALA A 74 -50.58 -126.19 -55.61
N GLU A 75 -49.51 -126.82 -56.14
CA GLU A 75 -48.14 -126.65 -55.66
C GLU A 75 -47.65 -125.19 -55.83
N LEU A 76 -47.87 -124.59 -57.01
CA LEU A 76 -47.50 -123.19 -57.27
C LEU A 76 -48.31 -122.20 -56.41
N ALA A 77 -49.59 -122.48 -56.15
CA ALA A 77 -50.40 -121.66 -55.27
C ALA A 77 -49.84 -121.67 -53.84
N LYS A 78 -49.45 -122.83 -53.31
CA LYS A 78 -48.80 -122.92 -51.98
C LYS A 78 -47.50 -122.14 -51.92
N ILE A 79 -46.64 -122.28 -52.93
CA ILE A 79 -45.36 -121.53 -53.00
C ILE A 79 -45.63 -120.02 -53.04
N LYS A 80 -46.64 -119.59 -53.79
CA LYS A 80 -47.02 -118.18 -53.85
C LYS A 80 -47.51 -117.67 -52.49
N ASP A 81 -48.36 -118.42 -51.80
CA ASP A 81 -48.86 -118.06 -50.48
C ASP A 81 -47.72 -117.98 -49.44
N GLU A 82 -46.75 -118.91 -49.50
CA GLU A 82 -45.54 -118.88 -48.66
C GLU A 82 -44.69 -117.64 -48.95
N GLN A 83 -44.45 -117.31 -50.23
CA GLN A 83 -43.70 -116.12 -50.62
C GLN A 83 -44.40 -114.81 -50.21
N GLU A 84 -45.73 -114.74 -50.34
CA GLU A 84 -46.50 -113.57 -49.91
C GLU A 84 -46.41 -113.39 -48.38
N LYS A 85 -46.45 -114.49 -47.62
CA LYS A 85 -46.27 -114.45 -46.17
C LYS A 85 -44.86 -114.00 -45.76
N GLU A 86 -43.82 -114.56 -46.38
CA GLU A 86 -42.43 -114.16 -46.13
C GLU A 86 -42.19 -112.67 -46.47
N LEU A 87 -42.77 -112.18 -47.57
CA LEU A 87 -42.67 -110.76 -47.94
C LEU A 87 -43.38 -109.84 -46.93
N LEU A 88 -44.53 -110.25 -46.39
CA LEU A 88 -45.23 -109.50 -45.35
C LEU A 88 -44.43 -109.45 -44.05
N GLU A 89 -43.86 -110.58 -43.63
CA GLU A 89 -42.99 -110.66 -42.45
C GLU A 89 -41.73 -109.80 -42.63
N TRP A 90 -41.08 -109.87 -43.79
CA TRP A 90 -39.93 -109.03 -44.10
C TRP A 90 -40.27 -107.53 -44.10
N ARG A 91 -41.40 -107.14 -44.70
CA ARG A 91 -41.88 -105.74 -44.67
C ARG A 91 -42.14 -105.25 -43.25
N ALA A 92 -42.74 -106.08 -42.41
CA ALA A 92 -42.99 -105.74 -41.01
C ALA A 92 -41.68 -105.54 -40.25
N GLN A 93 -40.70 -106.43 -40.42
CA GLN A 93 -39.38 -106.31 -39.80
C GLN A 93 -38.63 -105.06 -40.24
N VAL A 94 -38.65 -104.73 -41.54
CA VAL A 94 -38.02 -103.51 -42.06
C VAL A 94 -38.70 -102.27 -41.48
N HIS A 95 -40.02 -102.25 -41.41
CA HIS A 95 -40.76 -101.12 -40.85
C HIS A 95 -40.52 -100.95 -39.34
N GLU A 96 -40.42 -102.06 -38.60
CA GLU A 96 -40.09 -102.02 -37.17
C GLU A 96 -38.65 -101.54 -36.94
N ALA A 97 -37.68 -102.06 -37.70
CA ALA A 97 -36.29 -101.61 -37.63
C ALA A 97 -36.17 -100.11 -37.98
N GLN A 98 -36.88 -99.65 -39.01
CA GLN A 98 -36.93 -98.23 -39.38
C GLN A 98 -37.54 -97.37 -38.26
N ASN A 99 -38.64 -97.82 -37.64
CA ASN A 99 -39.24 -97.12 -36.52
C ASN A 99 -38.30 -97.04 -35.30
N GLN A 100 -37.56 -98.11 -35.00
CA GLN A 100 -36.57 -98.12 -33.92
C GLN A 100 -35.41 -97.15 -34.20
N VAL A 101 -34.91 -97.11 -35.44
CA VAL A 101 -33.85 -96.17 -35.84
C VAL A 101 -34.36 -94.72 -35.75
N ASN A 102 -35.55 -94.45 -36.28
CA ASN A 102 -36.16 -93.13 -36.20
C ASN A 102 -36.35 -92.69 -34.75
N ALA A 103 -36.86 -93.57 -33.88
CA ALA A 103 -37.05 -93.27 -32.45
C ALA A 103 -35.72 -92.96 -31.73
N LYS A 104 -34.63 -93.66 -32.08
CA LYS A 104 -33.30 -93.35 -31.54
C LYS A 104 -32.79 -92.00 -32.01
N LEU A 105 -32.91 -91.69 -33.30
CA LEU A 105 -32.49 -90.41 -33.86
C LEU A 105 -33.29 -89.23 -33.27
N THR A 106 -34.60 -89.39 -33.07
CA THR A 106 -35.41 -88.36 -32.42
C THR A 106 -35.01 -88.17 -30.97
N ALA A 107 -34.78 -89.25 -30.21
CA ALA A 107 -34.35 -89.15 -28.81
C ALA A 107 -32.94 -88.53 -28.67
N GLU A 108 -32.00 -88.86 -29.56
CA GLU A 108 -30.68 -88.24 -29.61
C GLU A 108 -30.75 -86.76 -29.96
N ALA A 109 -31.59 -86.38 -30.93
CA ALA A 109 -31.80 -84.99 -31.31
C ALA A 109 -32.43 -84.18 -30.17
N GLU A 110 -33.43 -84.72 -29.47
CA GLU A 110 -34.04 -84.08 -28.30
C GLU A 110 -33.04 -83.93 -27.15
N ALA A 111 -32.27 -84.97 -26.84
CA ALA A 111 -31.24 -84.92 -25.80
C ALA A 111 -30.13 -83.89 -26.11
N GLU A 112 -29.72 -83.78 -27.39
CA GLU A 112 -28.75 -82.79 -27.83
C GLU A 112 -29.32 -81.37 -27.79
N GLN A 113 -30.58 -81.17 -28.20
CA GLN A 113 -31.25 -79.88 -28.06
C GLN A 113 -31.38 -79.46 -26.60
N GLU A 114 -31.72 -80.38 -25.70
CA GLU A 114 -31.83 -80.08 -24.27
C GLU A 114 -30.47 -79.72 -23.66
N LYS A 115 -29.39 -80.43 -24.03
CA LYS A 115 -28.03 -80.06 -23.63
C LYS A 115 -27.67 -78.65 -24.10
N ARG A 116 -27.96 -78.32 -25.36
CA ARG A 116 -27.70 -76.98 -25.92
C ARG A 116 -28.50 -75.90 -25.20
N ARG A 117 -29.77 -76.15 -24.89
CA ARG A 117 -30.60 -75.21 -24.10
C ARG A 117 -30.01 -74.97 -22.71
N LYS A 118 -29.61 -76.03 -21.99
CA LYS A 118 -28.97 -75.89 -20.67
C LYS A 118 -27.67 -75.10 -20.73
N VAL A 119 -26.84 -75.32 -21.75
CA VAL A 119 -25.60 -74.53 -21.95
C VAL A 119 -25.92 -73.08 -22.23
N GLN A 120 -26.89 -72.78 -23.10
CA GLN A 120 -27.32 -71.42 -23.42
C GLN A 120 -27.89 -70.70 -22.19
N GLU A 121 -28.73 -71.37 -21.39
CA GLU A 121 -29.27 -70.80 -20.15
C GLU A 121 -28.17 -70.46 -19.14
N LEU A 122 -27.16 -71.32 -18.99
CA LEU A 122 -26.00 -71.05 -18.14
C LEU A 122 -25.15 -69.88 -18.67
N GLU A 123 -24.95 -69.79 -19.98
CA GLU A 123 -24.19 -68.71 -20.60
C GLU A 123 -24.92 -67.37 -20.49
N VAL A 124 -26.23 -67.33 -20.73
CA VAL A 124 -27.08 -66.15 -20.50
C VAL A 124 -27.02 -65.73 -19.03
N ALA A 125 -27.17 -66.66 -18.08
CA ALA A 125 -27.09 -66.35 -16.66
C ALA A 125 -25.70 -65.80 -16.25
N LYS A 126 -24.63 -66.28 -16.90
CA LYS A 126 -23.26 -65.76 -16.69
C LYS A 126 -23.13 -64.34 -17.25
N LEU A 127 -23.59 -64.09 -18.47
CA LEU A 127 -23.58 -62.77 -19.10
C LEU A 127 -24.42 -61.75 -18.32
N GLU A 128 -25.59 -62.16 -17.79
CA GLU A 128 -26.41 -61.29 -16.94
C GLU A 128 -25.70 -60.88 -15.64
N LYS A 129 -24.93 -61.81 -15.04
CA LYS A 129 -24.11 -61.49 -13.85
C LYS A 129 -22.99 -60.52 -14.21
N GLU A 130 -22.26 -60.78 -15.29
CA GLU A 130 -21.19 -59.89 -15.77
C GLU A 130 -21.72 -58.50 -16.13
N MET A 131 -22.88 -58.40 -16.79
CA MET A 131 -23.52 -57.12 -17.08
C MET A 131 -23.87 -56.34 -15.81
N LYS A 132 -24.44 -57.00 -14.79
CA LYS A 132 -24.76 -56.36 -13.51
C LYS A 132 -23.50 -55.86 -12.78
N GLU A 133 -22.40 -56.61 -12.85
CA GLU A 133 -21.12 -56.19 -12.27
C GLU A 133 -20.52 -55.00 -13.00
N LEU A 134 -20.55 -55.02 -14.34
CA LEU A 134 -20.10 -53.91 -15.17
C LEU A 134 -20.94 -52.65 -14.95
N GLU A 135 -22.26 -52.80 -14.80
CA GLU A 135 -23.16 -51.68 -14.51
C GLU A 135 -22.88 -51.06 -13.14
N LYS A 136 -22.64 -51.88 -12.11
CA LYS A 136 -22.18 -51.40 -10.79
C LYS A 136 -20.85 -50.66 -10.89
N ALA A 137 -19.87 -51.21 -11.59
CA ALA A 137 -18.56 -50.58 -11.78
C ALA A 137 -18.66 -49.25 -12.56
N ARG A 138 -19.53 -49.19 -13.57
CA ARG A 138 -19.82 -47.96 -14.33
C ARG A 138 -20.42 -46.89 -13.43
N ASN A 139 -21.42 -47.25 -12.62
CA ASN A 139 -22.10 -46.30 -11.74
C ASN A 139 -21.15 -45.77 -10.65
N GLU A 140 -20.28 -46.61 -10.09
CA GLU A 140 -19.28 -46.16 -9.12
C GLU A 140 -18.25 -45.21 -9.76
N LYS A 141 -17.81 -45.49 -11.00
CA LYS A 141 -16.93 -44.56 -11.72
C LYS A 141 -17.60 -43.22 -11.99
N LEU A 142 -18.87 -43.21 -12.38
CA LEU A 142 -19.63 -41.97 -12.59
C LEU A 142 -19.72 -41.16 -11.29
N ARG A 143 -20.05 -41.82 -10.16
CA ARG A 143 -20.08 -41.18 -8.84
C ARG A 143 -18.73 -40.54 -8.47
N ILE A 144 -17.62 -41.26 -8.66
CA ILE A 144 -16.27 -40.72 -8.40
C ILE A 144 -15.97 -39.50 -9.28
N VAL A 145 -16.39 -39.52 -10.55
CA VAL A 145 -16.20 -38.39 -11.48
C VAL A 145 -17.02 -37.17 -11.04
N GLU A 146 -18.28 -37.37 -10.64
CA GLU A 146 -19.18 -36.33 -10.14
C GLU A 146 -18.65 -35.71 -8.84
N GLU A 147 -18.33 -36.54 -7.85
CA GLU A 147 -17.74 -36.10 -6.58
C GLU A 147 -16.40 -35.37 -6.80
N GLY A 148 -15.55 -35.88 -7.71
CA GLY A 148 -14.32 -35.22 -8.09
C GLY A 148 -14.57 -33.85 -8.75
N GLY A 149 -15.62 -33.73 -9.56
CA GLY A 149 -16.04 -32.48 -10.18
C GLY A 149 -16.58 -31.46 -9.18
N GLU A 150 -17.37 -31.90 -8.20
CA GLU A 150 -17.82 -31.05 -7.09
C GLU A 150 -16.67 -30.58 -6.21
N ARG A 151 -15.75 -31.47 -5.83
CA ARG A 151 -14.56 -31.11 -5.06
C ARG A 151 -13.72 -30.05 -5.76
N ARG A 152 -13.48 -30.19 -7.07
CA ARG A 152 -12.74 -29.18 -7.86
C ARG A 152 -13.45 -27.83 -7.86
N ARG A 153 -14.77 -27.81 -8.09
CA ARG A 153 -15.57 -26.57 -8.04
C ARG A 153 -15.51 -25.89 -6.67
N ASN A 154 -15.58 -26.67 -5.59
CA ASN A 154 -15.47 -26.12 -4.23
C ASN A 154 -14.07 -25.56 -3.94
N ILE A 155 -13.01 -26.26 -4.35
CA ILE A 155 -11.62 -25.76 -4.21
C ILE A 155 -11.41 -24.47 -5.01
N GLU A 156 -11.91 -24.42 -6.24
CA GLU A 156 -11.80 -23.24 -7.09
C GLU A 156 -12.56 -22.05 -6.49
N LYS A 157 -13.77 -22.28 -5.97
CA LYS A 157 -14.55 -21.26 -5.26
C LYS A 157 -13.81 -20.78 -4.00
N ASP A 158 -13.35 -21.68 -3.14
CA ASP A 158 -12.61 -21.33 -1.92
C ASP A 158 -11.32 -20.56 -2.23
N TYR A 159 -10.62 -20.92 -3.30
CA TYR A 159 -9.43 -20.22 -3.77
C TYR A 159 -9.79 -18.80 -4.21
N ASN A 160 -10.79 -18.65 -5.08
CA ASN A 160 -11.25 -17.36 -5.58
C ASN A 160 -11.73 -16.44 -4.43
N ASP A 161 -12.52 -16.98 -3.49
CA ASP A 161 -13.01 -16.24 -2.33
C ASP A 161 -11.85 -15.76 -1.44
N LYS A 162 -10.83 -16.60 -1.21
CA LYS A 162 -9.62 -16.22 -0.46
C LYS A 162 -8.80 -15.17 -1.20
N THR A 163 -8.59 -15.32 -2.50
CA THR A 163 -7.83 -14.37 -3.31
C THR A 163 -8.53 -13.02 -3.38
N GLU A 164 -9.86 -13.01 -3.57
CA GLU A 164 -10.65 -11.78 -3.58
C GLU A 164 -10.59 -11.08 -2.21
N LYS A 165 -10.74 -11.84 -1.11
CA LYS A 165 -10.63 -11.30 0.25
C LYS A 165 -9.24 -10.71 0.51
N GLN A 166 -8.17 -11.44 0.22
CA GLN A 166 -6.80 -10.95 0.39
C GLN A 166 -6.52 -9.71 -0.45
N THR A 167 -7.04 -9.67 -1.69
CA THR A 167 -6.89 -8.51 -2.57
C THR A 167 -7.62 -7.29 -2.02
N LYS A 168 -8.84 -7.45 -1.49
CA LYS A 168 -9.59 -6.37 -0.83
C LYS A 168 -8.85 -5.86 0.40
N GLU A 169 -8.45 -6.76 1.31
CA GLU A 169 -7.71 -6.40 2.53
C GLU A 169 -6.39 -5.70 2.22
N HIS A 170 -5.64 -6.17 1.22
CA HIS A 170 -4.39 -5.55 0.79
C HIS A 170 -4.61 -4.15 0.19
N ASN A 171 -5.64 -3.98 -0.64
CA ASN A 171 -6.00 -2.68 -1.20
C ASN A 171 -6.45 -1.70 -0.12
N GLU A 172 -7.26 -2.14 0.83
CA GLU A 172 -7.67 -1.35 2.00
C GLU A 172 -6.46 -0.94 2.85
N TYR A 173 -5.52 -1.85 3.07
CA TYR A 173 -4.26 -1.56 3.75
C TYR A 173 -3.45 -0.49 3.01
N ILE A 174 -3.27 -0.62 1.69
CA ILE A 174 -2.55 0.39 0.87
C ILE A 174 -3.23 1.75 0.98
N VAL A 175 -4.55 1.81 0.81
CA VAL A 175 -5.32 3.06 0.86
C VAL A 175 -5.21 3.71 2.24
N THR A 176 -5.34 2.92 3.30
CA THR A 176 -5.25 3.41 4.69
C THR A 176 -3.84 3.87 5.02
N SER A 177 -2.82 3.10 4.64
CA SER A 177 -1.42 3.46 4.82
C SER A 177 -1.07 4.76 4.08
N ASN A 178 -1.52 4.92 2.83
CA ASN A 178 -1.33 6.14 2.05
C ASN A 178 -2.05 7.34 2.67
N LYS A 179 -3.27 7.16 3.19
CA LYS A 179 -3.98 8.22 3.94
C LYS A 179 -3.21 8.64 5.19
N ASN A 180 -2.68 7.69 5.95
CA ASN A 180 -1.88 7.95 7.15
C ASN A 180 -0.58 8.67 6.81
N LEU A 181 0.13 8.24 5.77
CA LEU A 181 1.35 8.91 5.28
C LEU A 181 1.06 10.36 4.85
N LYS A 182 -0.04 10.59 4.13
CA LYS A 182 -0.45 11.94 3.74
C LYS A 182 -0.78 12.80 4.95
N ALA A 183 -1.55 12.27 5.91
CA ALA A 183 -1.88 12.99 7.15
C ALA A 183 -0.61 13.34 7.96
N TYR A 184 0.33 12.40 8.08
CA TYR A 184 1.63 12.64 8.73
C TYR A 184 2.45 13.72 8.00
N ALA A 185 2.54 13.65 6.67
CA ALA A 185 3.25 14.67 5.87
C ALA A 185 2.61 16.06 6.01
N ASP A 186 1.28 16.14 6.03
CA ASP A 186 0.56 17.39 6.24
C ASP A 186 0.76 17.94 7.65
N ASP A 187 0.79 17.08 8.67
CA ASP A 187 1.10 17.46 10.05
C ASP A 187 2.53 18.01 10.18
N LYS A 188 3.52 17.33 9.60
CA LYS A 188 4.91 17.81 9.56
C LYS A 188 5.09 19.11 8.79
N ARG A 189 4.33 19.33 7.71
CA ARG A 189 4.30 20.63 7.02
C ARG A 189 3.73 21.75 7.90
N LYS A 190 2.67 21.46 8.68
CA LYS A 190 2.12 22.44 9.64
C LYS A 190 3.12 22.74 10.77
N GLU A 191 3.82 21.74 11.28
CA GLU A 191 4.87 21.90 12.29
C GLU A 191 6.02 22.79 11.77
N LEU A 192 6.53 22.51 10.55
CA LEU A 192 7.54 23.35 9.89
C LEU A 192 7.06 24.79 9.67
N LYS A 193 5.79 24.97 9.28
CA LYS A 193 5.23 26.32 9.11
C LYS A 193 5.19 27.08 10.44
N LYS A 194 4.77 26.42 11.54
CA LYS A 194 4.78 27.02 12.88
C LYS A 194 6.19 27.39 13.34
N LEU A 195 7.18 26.52 13.13
CA LEU A 195 8.58 26.82 13.45
C LEU A 195 9.10 28.01 12.64
N SER A 196 8.80 28.07 11.34
CA SER A 196 9.19 29.21 10.50
C SER A 196 8.52 30.52 10.93
N GLU A 197 7.25 30.48 11.35
CA GLU A 197 6.55 31.64 11.92
C GLU A 197 7.17 32.08 13.25
N GLN A 198 7.55 31.12 14.12
CA GLN A 198 8.26 31.40 15.37
C GLN A 198 9.66 32.00 15.13
N GLU A 199 10.43 31.47 14.19
CA GLU A 199 11.74 32.01 13.81
C GLU A 199 11.61 33.45 13.29
N ARG A 200 10.63 33.72 12.42
CA ARG A 200 10.34 35.08 11.94
C ARG A 200 9.96 36.02 13.08
N ALA A 201 9.11 35.56 14.00
CA ALA A 201 8.74 36.36 15.17
C ALA A 201 9.94 36.67 16.07
N HIS A 202 10.82 35.69 16.32
CA HIS A 202 12.06 35.89 17.07
C HIS A 202 13.01 36.87 16.38
N MET A 203 13.19 36.76 15.07
CA MET A 203 14.03 37.67 14.29
C MET A 203 13.49 39.10 14.31
N ASN A 204 12.17 39.29 14.20
CA ASN A 204 11.56 40.61 14.30
C ASN A 204 11.73 41.19 15.71
N ALA A 205 11.52 40.40 16.77
CA ALA A 205 11.72 40.83 18.15
C ALA A 205 13.18 41.23 18.44
N LEU A 206 14.15 40.51 17.86
CA LEU A 206 15.57 40.86 17.94
C LEU A 206 15.85 42.19 17.23
N LYS A 207 15.34 42.41 16.02
CA LYS A 207 15.49 43.67 15.30
C LYS A 207 14.87 44.84 16.06
N GLU A 208 13.65 44.69 16.57
CA GLU A 208 13.03 45.73 17.40
C GLU A 208 13.80 46.01 18.69
N ARG A 209 14.45 44.99 19.27
CA ARG A 209 15.32 45.19 20.44
C ARG A 209 16.58 45.95 20.06
N GLU A 210 17.18 45.64 18.92
CA GLU A 210 18.36 46.32 18.38
C GLU A 210 18.05 47.79 18.05
N GLU A 211 16.91 48.06 17.39
CA GLU A 211 16.44 49.42 17.10
C GLU A 211 16.20 50.21 18.38
N ARG A 212 15.50 49.63 19.37
CA ARG A 212 15.31 50.27 20.68
C ARG A 212 16.60 50.51 21.44
N PHE A 213 17.63 49.68 21.23
CA PHE A 213 18.94 49.87 21.84
C PHE A 213 19.68 51.03 21.17
N LYS A 214 19.71 51.08 19.83
CA LYS A 214 20.29 52.20 19.06
C LYS A 214 19.61 53.53 19.36
N GLU A 215 18.28 53.54 19.47
CA GLU A 215 17.51 54.74 19.83
C GLU A 215 17.86 55.23 21.23
N ARG A 216 18.03 54.32 22.20
CA ARG A 216 18.51 54.66 23.55
C ARG A 216 19.94 55.19 23.56
N GLU A 217 20.85 54.56 22.81
CA GLU A 217 22.23 55.03 22.68
C GLU A 217 22.28 56.45 22.11
N LEU A 218 21.55 56.71 21.02
CA LEU A 218 21.44 58.03 20.41
C LEU A 218 20.88 59.08 21.37
N ASN A 219 19.77 58.78 22.04
CA ASN A 219 19.15 59.72 22.97
C ASN A 219 20.03 60.00 24.20
N SER A 220 20.67 58.96 24.75
CA SER A 220 21.60 59.12 25.88
C SER A 220 22.85 59.91 25.49
N GLY A 221 23.41 59.68 24.29
CA GLY A 221 24.55 60.44 23.78
C GLY A 221 24.23 61.93 23.61
N ASN A 222 23.03 62.26 23.11
CA ASN A 222 22.60 63.65 22.97
C ASN A 222 22.45 64.35 24.32
N GLU A 223 21.82 63.69 25.30
CA GLU A 223 21.69 64.22 26.67
C GLU A 223 23.06 64.44 27.37
N ILE A 224 24.07 63.58 27.14
CA ILE A 224 25.44 63.79 27.65
C ILE A 224 26.04 65.03 27.01
N MET A 225 25.93 65.15 25.68
CA MET A 225 26.51 66.26 24.93
C MET A 225 25.87 67.60 25.30
N ASP A 226 24.57 67.62 25.57
CA ASP A 226 23.86 68.82 26.03
C ASP A 226 24.27 69.21 27.47
N ALA A 227 24.45 68.22 28.37
CA ALA A 227 24.98 68.47 29.70
C ALA A 227 26.44 68.98 29.68
N LEU A 228 27.29 68.42 28.81
CA LEU A 228 28.67 68.89 28.62
C LEU A 228 28.72 70.31 28.04
N LYS A 229 27.83 70.65 27.10
CA LYS A 229 27.71 72.01 26.57
C LYS A 229 27.24 73.01 27.62
N SER A 230 26.33 72.62 28.51
CA SER A 230 25.90 73.44 29.67
C SER A 230 27.10 73.80 30.56
N VAL A 231 27.98 72.82 30.84
CA VAL A 231 29.16 73.04 31.68
C VAL A 231 30.25 73.87 31.03
N GLY A 232 30.49 73.71 29.72
CA GLY A 232 31.45 74.56 29.00
C GLY A 232 31.13 76.05 29.07
N GLY A 233 29.84 76.43 29.22
CA GLY A 233 29.43 77.82 29.43
C GLY A 233 29.84 78.41 30.78
N HIS A 234 30.23 77.59 31.76
CA HIS A 234 30.63 78.02 33.11
C HIS A 234 32.14 78.05 33.33
N ASP A 235 32.94 77.47 32.43
CA ASP A 235 34.40 77.41 32.58
C ASP A 235 35.05 78.81 32.42
N GLU A 236 34.59 79.60 31.45
CA GLU A 236 35.04 80.98 31.25
C GLU A 236 34.70 81.86 32.47
N PHE A 237 33.49 81.73 33.02
CA PHE A 237 33.07 82.43 34.24
C PHE A 237 33.92 82.04 35.46
N ARG A 238 34.26 80.75 35.59
CA ARG A 238 35.09 80.23 36.68
C ARG A 238 36.54 80.73 36.58
N GLU A 239 37.12 80.74 35.39
CA GLU A 239 38.47 81.26 35.14
C GLU A 239 38.54 82.76 35.49
N ASN A 240 37.57 83.51 35.00
CA ASN A 240 37.36 84.93 35.28
C ASN A 240 37.25 85.24 36.79
N CYS A 241 36.47 84.45 37.54
CA CYS A 241 36.37 84.59 39.00
C CYS A 241 37.70 84.29 39.72
N ASN A 242 38.48 83.31 39.26
CA ASN A 242 39.78 82.98 39.85
C ASN A 242 40.83 84.07 39.60
N GLN A 243 40.82 84.67 38.40
CA GLN A 243 41.70 85.80 38.07
C GLN A 243 41.39 87.00 38.98
N LEU A 244 40.12 87.38 39.16
CA LEU A 244 39.72 88.46 40.06
C LEU A 244 40.19 88.22 41.52
N ARG A 245 40.03 86.98 42.03
CA ARG A 245 40.52 86.60 43.37
C ARG A 245 42.03 86.77 43.50
N ASN A 246 42.81 86.43 42.48
CA ASN A 246 44.25 86.61 42.47
C ASN A 246 44.64 88.10 42.48
N MET A 247 43.99 88.94 41.68
CA MET A 247 44.26 90.38 41.64
C MET A 247 43.98 91.06 42.98
N PHE A 248 42.90 90.68 43.64
CA PHE A 248 42.60 91.19 44.97
C PHE A 248 43.64 90.77 46.02
N ARG A 249 44.13 89.52 45.95
CA ARG A 249 45.20 89.04 46.84
C ARG A 249 46.45 89.93 46.70
N ILE A 250 46.83 90.27 45.47
CA ILE A 250 47.98 91.14 45.18
C ILE A 250 47.77 92.53 45.79
N LEU A 251 46.58 93.13 45.65
CA LEU A 251 46.26 94.42 46.27
C LEU A 251 46.40 94.36 47.81
N LYS A 252 45.86 93.32 48.45
CA LYS A 252 45.94 93.15 49.90
C LYS A 252 47.40 93.01 50.37
N GLU A 253 48.21 92.25 49.64
CA GLU A 253 49.63 92.08 49.92
C GLU A 253 50.40 93.41 49.78
N ALA A 254 50.10 94.20 48.75
CA ALA A 254 50.69 95.53 48.56
C ALA A 254 50.29 96.52 49.68
N TYR A 255 49.07 96.40 50.21
CA TYR A 255 48.55 97.30 51.24
C TYR A 255 49.15 97.06 52.64
N ASN A 256 49.42 95.80 53.01
CA ASN A 256 49.89 95.47 54.37
C ASN A 256 51.14 96.26 54.82
N PRO A 257 52.19 96.46 53.99
CA PRO A 257 53.32 97.31 54.33
C PRO A 257 52.95 98.79 54.55
N ILE A 258 52.02 99.33 53.75
CA ILE A 258 51.53 100.70 53.89
C ILE A 258 50.77 100.84 55.20
N GLU A 259 49.87 99.92 55.53
CA GLU A 259 49.12 99.96 56.79
C GLU A 259 50.06 100.00 58.00
N ARG A 260 51.13 99.19 57.98
CA ARG A 260 52.16 99.21 59.04
C ARG A 260 52.90 100.54 59.10
N ALA A 261 53.27 101.10 57.95
CA ALA A 261 53.95 102.40 57.88
C ALA A 261 53.06 103.54 58.36
N LEU A 262 51.77 103.55 57.99
CA LEU A 262 50.78 104.52 58.44
C LEU A 262 50.50 104.40 59.94
N THR A 263 50.46 103.19 60.47
CA THR A 263 50.29 102.95 61.90
C THR A 263 51.52 103.46 62.68
N ALA A 264 52.73 103.20 62.17
CA ALA A 264 53.97 103.72 62.75
C ALA A 264 54.01 105.26 62.70
N ALA A 265 53.75 105.85 61.52
CA ALA A 265 53.70 107.30 61.34
C ALA A 265 52.64 107.95 62.24
N SER A 266 51.44 107.38 62.33
CA SER A 266 50.40 107.84 63.26
C SER A 266 50.88 107.79 64.71
N SER A 267 51.58 106.73 65.12
CA SER A 267 52.15 106.65 66.47
C SER A 267 53.28 107.67 66.71
N GLU A 268 54.08 107.99 65.69
CA GLU A 268 55.12 109.02 65.74
C GLU A 268 54.51 110.41 65.85
N MET A 269 53.49 110.69 65.03
CA MET A 269 52.71 111.93 65.04
C MET A 269 52.04 112.18 66.39
N ARG A 270 51.39 111.17 66.94
CA ARG A 270 50.76 111.25 68.28
C ARG A 270 51.78 111.59 69.37
N ARG A 271 53.02 111.11 69.22
CA ARG A 271 54.12 111.38 70.15
C ARG A 271 54.90 112.65 69.79
N LYS A 272 54.47 113.41 68.77
CA LYS A 272 55.12 114.61 68.24
C LYS A 272 56.58 114.37 67.85
N LYS A 273 56.89 113.16 67.39
CA LYS A 273 58.21 112.72 66.95
C LYS A 273 58.39 112.95 65.44
N PRO A 274 59.66 112.99 64.97
CA PRO A 274 59.93 113.01 63.54
C PRO A 274 59.45 111.74 62.88
N LEU A 275 58.94 111.88 61.65
CA LEU A 275 58.54 110.73 60.85
C LEU A 275 59.78 110.00 60.38
N THR A 276 59.94 108.75 60.79
CA THR A 276 61.11 107.94 60.39
C THR A 276 60.86 107.18 59.09
N ARG A 277 59.59 107.01 58.71
CA ARG A 277 59.18 106.26 57.51
C ARG A 277 57.99 106.94 56.84
N PHE A 278 58.13 107.15 55.54
CA PHE A 278 57.02 107.49 54.67
C PHE A 278 56.53 106.21 53.98
N PRO A 279 55.20 105.97 53.92
CA PRO A 279 54.67 104.87 53.14
C PRO A 279 55.00 105.06 51.66
N SER A 280 55.55 104.03 51.00
CA SER A 280 55.67 104.02 49.55
C SER A 280 54.32 103.63 48.94
N ILE A 281 53.65 104.62 48.36
CA ILE A 281 52.28 104.50 47.85
C ILE A 281 52.22 103.87 46.44
N SER A 282 53.31 103.93 45.68
CA SER A 282 53.37 103.49 44.27
C SER A 282 52.98 102.03 44.07
N ASN A 283 53.35 101.15 45.00
CA ASN A 283 53.03 99.71 44.89
C ASN A 283 51.55 99.42 45.10
N VAL A 284 50.88 100.17 45.99
CA VAL A 284 49.44 100.04 46.20
C VAL A 284 48.67 100.65 45.05
N LEU A 285 49.10 101.81 44.54
CA LEU A 285 48.48 102.42 43.36
C LEU A 285 48.56 101.49 42.14
N ASN A 286 49.71 100.88 41.87
CA ASN A 286 49.85 99.95 40.75
C ASN A 286 49.00 98.68 40.92
N ALA A 287 49.05 98.04 42.10
CA ALA A 287 48.20 96.88 42.39
C ALA A 287 46.70 97.21 42.31
N PHE A 288 46.36 98.46 42.62
CA PHE A 288 45.00 98.95 42.56
C PHE A 288 44.54 99.27 41.13
N GLU A 289 45.36 99.93 40.32
CA GLU A 289 45.10 100.12 38.89
C GLU A 289 44.93 98.78 38.18
N THR A 290 45.73 97.79 38.54
CA THR A 290 45.60 96.46 37.94
C THR A 290 44.31 95.75 38.37
N LEU A 291 43.87 95.91 39.63
CA LEU A 291 42.55 95.43 40.04
C LEU A 291 41.43 96.19 39.30
N ASN A 292 41.56 97.50 39.13
CA ASN A 292 40.55 98.34 38.47
C ASN A 292 40.33 97.94 37.00
N ALA A 293 41.40 97.63 36.28
CA ALA A 293 41.32 97.17 34.89
C ALA A 293 40.50 95.87 34.75
N TYR A 294 40.61 94.95 35.71
CA TYR A 294 39.79 93.73 35.72
C TYR A 294 38.36 94.01 36.20
N VAL A 295 38.16 94.99 37.10
CA VAL A 295 36.85 95.31 37.67
C VAL A 295 35.83 95.82 36.65
N GLU A 296 36.26 96.49 35.58
CA GLU A 296 35.37 96.91 34.47
C GLU A 296 34.57 95.72 33.89
N GLU A 297 35.15 94.51 33.89
CA GLU A 297 34.47 93.28 33.46
C GLU A 297 33.50 92.71 34.52
N PHE A 298 33.72 92.98 35.81
CA PHE A 298 32.99 92.34 36.93
C PHE A 298 32.04 93.25 37.71
N HIS A 299 31.76 94.46 37.23
CA HIS A 299 30.74 95.39 37.77
C HIS A 299 30.91 95.76 39.27
N ILE A 300 32.14 95.89 39.78
CA ILE A 300 32.35 96.47 41.13
C ILE A 300 32.20 98.00 41.05
N PRO A 301 31.48 98.67 41.98
CA PRO A 301 31.20 100.11 41.84
C PRO A 301 32.44 101.00 41.84
N GLU A 302 32.70 101.72 40.74
CA GLU A 302 33.79 102.72 40.56
C GLU A 302 33.93 103.69 41.75
N LYS A 303 32.80 104.12 42.34
CA LYS A 303 32.79 105.07 43.47
C LYS A 303 33.56 104.58 44.70
N LYS A 304 33.61 103.27 44.95
CA LYS A 304 34.39 102.72 46.07
C LYS A 304 35.89 102.75 45.77
N ILE A 305 36.22 102.65 44.49
CA ILE A 305 37.58 102.60 43.99
C ILE A 305 38.20 104.00 44.01
N ASP A 306 37.48 105.01 43.51
CA ASP A 306 37.95 106.41 43.55
C ASP A 306 38.11 106.93 44.97
N ALA A 307 37.22 106.51 45.89
CA ALA A 307 37.33 106.85 47.30
C ALA A 307 38.64 106.30 47.94
N LEU A 308 39.14 105.16 47.47
CA LEU A 308 40.40 104.61 47.92
C LEU A 308 41.60 105.42 47.39
N LYS A 309 41.60 105.77 46.09
CA LYS A 309 42.64 106.59 45.46
C LYS A 309 42.78 107.94 46.17
N GLN A 310 41.67 108.67 46.31
CA GLN A 310 41.67 109.98 46.96
C GLN A 310 42.13 109.89 48.42
N ALA A 311 41.71 108.87 49.16
CA ALA A 311 42.11 108.71 50.56
C ALA A 311 43.63 108.47 50.69
N ILE A 312 44.24 107.76 49.75
CA ILE A 312 45.69 107.50 49.74
C ILE A 312 46.49 108.75 49.37
N GLU A 313 46.03 109.53 48.39
CA GLU A 313 46.66 110.80 48.00
C GLU A 313 46.58 111.83 49.13
N ASP A 314 45.41 111.99 49.74
CA ASP A 314 45.20 112.90 50.87
C ASP A 314 46.11 112.55 52.06
N ILE A 315 46.36 111.26 52.32
CA ILE A 315 47.27 110.80 53.38
C ILE A 315 48.70 111.27 53.09
N LYS A 316 49.14 111.20 51.82
CA LYS A 316 50.49 111.62 51.42
C LYS A 316 50.70 113.11 51.70
N GLU A 317 49.78 113.94 51.20
CA GLU A 317 49.82 115.40 51.38
C GLU A 317 49.84 115.77 52.87
N ARG A 318 49.04 115.10 53.71
CA ARG A 318 48.98 115.38 55.15
C ARG A 318 50.22 114.94 55.92
N MET A 319 50.90 113.88 55.48
CA MET A 319 52.18 113.47 56.07
C MET A 319 53.28 114.48 55.75
N GLU A 320 53.30 115.01 54.53
CA GLU A 320 54.19 116.09 54.10
C GLU A 320 53.91 117.38 54.90
N ASP A 321 52.63 117.76 55.05
CA ASP A 321 52.21 118.91 55.90
C ASP A 321 52.71 118.78 57.35
N TYR A 322 52.62 117.58 57.94
CA TYR A 322 53.07 117.33 59.31
C TYR A 322 54.59 117.45 59.45
N ASP A 323 55.35 116.84 58.52
CA ASP A 323 56.81 116.89 58.53
C ASP A 323 57.34 118.34 58.39
N ASP A 324 56.69 119.12 57.52
CA ASP A 324 56.96 120.55 57.35
C ASP A 324 56.61 121.38 58.59
N ALA A 325 55.49 121.08 59.25
CA ALA A 325 55.11 121.73 60.51
C ALA A 325 56.11 121.40 61.63
N GLN A 326 56.68 120.19 61.63
CA GLN A 326 57.64 119.74 62.62
C GLN A 326 59.02 120.41 62.48
N LYS A 327 59.49 120.55 61.23
CA LYS A 327 60.74 121.28 60.92
C LYS A 327 60.71 122.75 61.37
N LYS A 328 59.53 123.37 61.40
CA LYS A 328 59.34 124.79 61.73
C LYS A 328 59.24 125.12 63.24
N LYS A 329 59.64 124.21 64.14
CA LYS A 329 59.64 124.33 65.63
C LYS A 329 58.22 124.38 66.26
N PRO A 330 58.06 124.03 67.55
CA PRO A 330 56.82 123.43 68.09
C PRO A 330 55.64 124.38 68.33
N GLU A 331 55.63 125.58 67.76
CA GLU A 331 54.57 126.59 67.96
C GLU A 331 53.29 126.29 67.14
N ASN A 332 53.31 125.28 66.25
CA ASN A 332 52.17 124.86 65.42
C ASN A 332 51.49 123.57 65.89
N VAL A 333 51.40 123.34 67.21
CA VAL A 333 50.76 122.14 67.80
C VAL A 333 49.38 121.85 67.22
N TYR A 334 48.56 122.88 67.02
CA TYR A 334 47.20 122.74 66.47
C TYR A 334 47.19 122.20 65.02
N LYS A 335 48.16 122.60 64.18
CA LYS A 335 48.28 122.07 62.82
C LYS A 335 48.73 120.61 62.83
N MET A 336 49.64 120.24 63.73
CA MET A 336 50.08 118.85 63.90
C MET A 336 48.94 117.93 64.35
N ASP A 337 48.15 118.35 65.34
CA ASP A 337 47.01 117.56 65.84
C ASP A 337 45.91 117.42 64.77
N LYS A 338 45.67 118.47 63.95
CA LYS A 338 44.74 118.42 62.82
C LYS A 338 45.21 117.48 61.69
N SER A 339 46.51 117.48 61.38
CA SER A 339 47.09 116.54 60.40
C SER A 339 47.00 115.10 60.90
N TYR A 340 47.26 114.85 62.18
CA TYR A 340 47.13 113.52 62.79
C TYR A 340 45.69 112.98 62.70
N GLU A 341 44.69 113.76 63.11
CA GLU A 341 43.29 113.30 63.10
C GLU A 341 42.78 113.10 61.65
N SER A 342 43.26 113.92 60.70
CA SER A 342 42.98 113.74 59.28
C SER A 342 43.55 112.43 58.73
N ILE A 343 44.81 112.10 59.03
CA ILE A 343 45.46 110.85 58.57
C ILE A 343 44.76 109.63 59.15
N LYS A 344 44.41 109.68 60.44
CA LYS A 344 43.69 108.60 61.12
C LYS A 344 42.34 108.33 60.46
N ASN A 345 41.52 109.38 60.25
CA ASN A 345 40.22 109.26 59.60
C ASN A 345 40.32 108.70 58.17
N LYS A 346 41.33 109.13 57.39
CA LYS A 346 41.55 108.63 56.03
C LYS A 346 42.06 107.19 56.00
N THR A 347 42.88 106.80 56.97
CA THR A 347 43.30 105.40 57.14
C THR A 347 42.12 104.49 57.44
N ASP A 348 41.17 104.95 58.27
CA ASP A 348 39.95 104.20 58.57
C ASP A 348 39.03 104.05 57.34
N VAL A 349 38.94 105.09 56.49
CA VAL A 349 38.24 105.00 55.19
C VAL A 349 38.85 103.91 54.32
N VAL A 350 40.19 103.87 54.21
CA VAL A 350 40.89 102.86 53.42
C VAL A 350 40.60 101.44 53.92
N LYS A 351 40.69 101.21 55.24
CA LYS A 351 40.40 99.89 55.84
C LYS A 351 38.96 99.45 55.60
N LYS A 352 38.00 100.39 55.73
CA LYS A 352 36.58 100.12 55.49
C LYS A 352 36.33 99.74 54.02
N THR A 353 36.90 100.50 53.09
CA THR A 353 36.76 100.22 51.64
C THR A 353 37.33 98.85 51.27
N LEU A 354 38.49 98.47 51.81
CA LEU A 354 39.05 97.12 51.60
C LEU A 354 38.15 96.02 52.18
N SER A 355 37.59 96.22 53.38
CA SER A 355 36.68 95.26 53.99
C SER A 355 35.40 95.07 53.17
N ASP A 356 34.86 96.14 52.62
CA ASP A 356 33.67 96.09 51.76
C ASP A 356 33.97 95.39 50.42
N LEU A 357 35.14 95.59 49.83
CA LEU A 357 35.58 94.86 48.64
C LEU A 357 35.69 93.34 48.90
N VAL A 358 36.23 92.92 50.06
CA VAL A 358 36.27 91.49 50.43
C VAL A 358 34.87 90.89 50.50
N LYS A 359 33.89 91.62 51.05
CA LYS A 359 32.51 91.13 51.17
C LYS A 359 31.85 90.97 49.81
N GLU A 360 32.06 91.90 48.89
CA GLU A 360 31.55 91.77 47.52
C GLU A 360 32.18 90.56 46.82
N MET A 361 33.49 90.36 46.97
CA MET A 361 34.15 89.19 46.40
C MET A 361 33.67 87.85 46.96
N ARG A 362 33.23 87.79 48.22
CA ARG A 362 32.65 86.56 48.81
C ARG A 362 31.28 86.19 48.24
N LYS A 363 30.59 87.13 47.58
CA LYS A 363 29.31 86.84 46.89
C LYS A 363 29.52 86.09 45.58
N PHE A 364 30.73 86.06 45.04
CA PHE A 364 31.08 85.27 43.87
C PHE A 364 31.35 83.82 44.33
N ASP A 365 30.26 83.11 44.58
CA ASP A 365 30.25 81.67 44.79
C ASP A 365 30.39 80.98 43.43
N ILE A 366 31.36 80.08 43.29
CA ILE A 366 31.59 79.35 42.03
C ILE A 366 30.82 78.04 42.15
N PRO A 367 29.73 77.83 41.39
CA PRO A 367 29.07 76.54 41.39
C PRO A 367 30.03 75.53 40.78
N ILE A 368 30.50 74.55 41.57
CA ILE A 368 30.98 73.30 40.99
C ILE A 368 29.72 72.67 40.39
N SER A 369 29.59 72.70 39.06
CA SER A 369 28.41 72.22 38.37
C SER A 369 28.14 70.75 38.72
N ASN A 370 27.27 70.53 39.70
CA ASN A 370 26.74 69.22 40.06
C ASN A 370 25.86 68.64 38.95
N GLU A 371 25.41 69.46 37.98
CA GLU A 371 24.52 69.04 36.90
C GLU A 371 25.12 67.98 35.96
N VAL A 372 26.39 68.11 35.56
CA VAL A 372 27.05 67.08 34.73
C VAL A 372 27.22 65.78 35.50
N THR A 373 27.63 65.86 36.77
CA THR A 373 27.78 64.67 37.62
C THR A 373 26.44 63.97 37.83
N GLU A 374 25.37 64.72 38.09
CA GLU A 374 24.02 64.18 38.25
C GLU A 374 23.47 63.57 36.96
N THR A 375 23.73 64.19 35.81
CA THR A 375 23.28 63.69 34.50
C THR A 375 23.99 62.39 34.12
N ILE A 376 25.31 62.30 34.32
CA ILE A 376 26.10 61.08 34.13
C ILE A 376 25.58 59.94 35.03
N VAL A 377 25.29 60.23 36.30
CA VAL A 377 24.77 59.23 37.25
C VAL A 377 23.35 58.78 36.88
N LYS A 378 22.50 59.68 36.38
CA LYS A 378 21.12 59.36 35.97
C LYS A 378 21.09 58.45 34.74
N GLN A 379 21.98 58.66 33.79
CA GLN A 379 22.07 57.84 32.57
C GLN A 379 22.75 56.49 32.78
N ALA A 380 23.77 56.43 33.64
CA ALA A 380 24.38 55.15 34.05
C ALA A 380 23.34 54.20 34.67
N LYS A 381 22.37 54.74 35.42
CA LYS A 381 21.22 53.98 35.94
C LYS A 381 20.22 53.58 34.85
N ALA A 382 19.94 54.44 33.87
CA ALA A 382 19.00 54.16 32.78
C ALA A 382 19.51 53.08 31.80
N LEU A 383 20.82 52.96 31.63
CA LEU A 383 21.47 51.99 30.73
C LEU A 383 21.64 50.58 31.34
N ASN A 384 21.19 50.35 32.59
CA ASN A 384 21.36 49.06 33.29
C ASN A 384 22.82 48.56 33.28
N ALA A 385 23.80 49.47 33.31
CA ALA A 385 25.20 49.11 33.47
C ALA A 385 25.41 48.62 34.91
N PRO A 386 25.73 47.32 35.14
CA PRO A 386 25.88 46.81 36.47
C PRO A 386 27.23 47.26 37.06
N GLY A 387 27.18 48.21 37.99
CA GLY A 387 28.14 48.32 39.09
C GLY A 387 29.38 49.20 38.89
N GLN A 388 29.60 50.07 39.87
CA GLN A 388 30.86 50.73 40.26
C GLN A 388 31.39 51.89 39.40
N TRP A 389 30.76 53.06 39.56
CA TRP A 389 31.53 54.32 39.60
C TRP A 389 31.03 55.15 40.79
N LYS A 390 31.52 54.82 41.99
CA LYS A 390 31.61 55.79 43.08
C LYS A 390 32.74 56.74 42.68
N ILE A 391 32.40 57.93 42.20
CA ILE A 391 33.37 59.03 42.19
C ILE A 391 33.43 59.50 43.65
N GLU A 392 34.34 58.92 44.42
CA GLU A 392 34.70 59.45 45.74
C GLU A 392 35.48 60.74 45.52
N TYR A 393 34.84 61.88 45.80
CA TYR A 393 35.55 63.14 45.96
C TYR A 393 36.45 63.00 47.19
N GLY A 394 37.75 62.86 46.94
CA GLY A 394 38.78 62.96 47.96
C GLY A 394 38.67 64.31 48.66
N SER A 395 38.06 64.29 49.84
CA SER A 395 38.16 65.36 50.83
C SER A 395 39.62 65.49 51.27
N SER A 396 40.32 66.49 50.74
CA SER A 396 41.53 67.01 51.34
C SER A 396 41.37 68.49 51.69
N GLY A 397 40.98 68.72 52.95
CA GLY A 397 41.34 69.93 53.68
C GLY A 397 40.26 70.98 53.83
N THR A 398 39.45 70.85 54.88
CA THR A 398 39.31 71.95 55.85
C THR A 398 38.82 71.39 57.17
N LYS A 399 39.74 71.34 58.14
CA LYS A 399 39.42 71.29 59.57
C LYS A 399 38.50 72.46 59.87
N GLU A 400 37.35 72.18 60.45
CA GLU A 400 36.66 73.15 61.30
C GLU A 400 37.57 73.46 62.49
N LEU A 401 38.06 74.69 62.52
CA LEU A 401 38.49 75.35 63.75
C LEU A 401 37.21 75.76 64.49
N THR A 402 36.91 75.06 65.57
CA THR A 402 36.10 75.55 66.69
C THR A 402 36.93 75.41 67.96
N ASP A 403 37.83 76.39 68.14
CA ASP A 403 37.95 77.27 69.31
C ASP A 403 39.14 78.23 69.11
#